data_AF-A0A848RM02-F1
#
_entry.id   AF-A0A848RM02-F1
#
_cell.length_a   1.000
_cell.length_b   1.000
_cell.length_c   1.000
_cell.angle_alpha   90.00
_cell.angle_beta   90.00
_cell.angle_gamma   90.00
#
_symmetry.space_group_name_H-M   'P 1'
#
loop_
_entity.id
_entity.type
_entity.pdbx_description
1 polymer ?
#
loop_
_entity_poly.entity_id
_entity_poly.type
_entity_poly.pdbx_seq_one_letter_code
_entity_poly.pdbx_strand_id
1 'polypeptide(L)'
;MLLRDALLGHRASNTGHDLENMVFLELLRREYQVSSAETPKGEIDFYAQRGEETRYIQVALSALEPDTLTRELRSFQALPTGSNCVLITMDRLLLDTGAIPQLNAAEFLAGAELPF
;
A
#
# COMPACT_ATOMS: atom_id res chain seq x y z
N MET A 1 0.05 11.63 10.30
CA MET A 1 0.92 12.04 11.43
C MET A 1 0.60 11.11 12.61
N LEU A 2 1.51 10.39 13.27
CA LEU A 2 2.88 10.66 13.75
C LEU A 2 3.79 9.46 13.43
N LEU A 3 5.13 9.44 13.64
CA LEU A 3 5.81 9.29 14.96
C LEU A 3 4.98 8.43 15.93
N ARG A 4 4.08 7.55 15.45
CA ARG A 4 2.88 7.01 16.14
C ARG A 4 3.23 5.88 17.08
N ASP A 5 4.08 6.24 18.00
CA ASP A 5 3.85 6.01 19.40
C ASP A 5 4.26 7.22 20.21
N ALA A 6 4.36 8.42 19.61
CA ALA A 6 5.17 9.52 20.14
C ALA A 6 4.86 9.81 21.60
N LEU A 7 3.62 9.52 22.00
CA LEU A 7 3.11 9.84 23.31
C LEU A 7 2.30 8.71 23.98
N LEU A 8 1.18 8.23 23.45
CA LEU A 8 0.15 7.68 24.34
C LEU A 8 -0.81 6.74 23.62
N GLY A 9 -0.71 5.45 23.89
CA GLY A 9 -1.50 4.43 23.21
C GLY A 9 -3.03 4.57 23.34
N HIS A 10 -3.72 3.96 22.38
CA HIS A 10 -4.88 3.14 22.72
C HIS A 10 -4.98 1.93 21.79
N ARG A 11 -4.99 0.76 22.41
CA ARG A 11 -5.09 -0.57 21.81
C ARG A 11 -6.55 -0.87 21.47
N ALA A 12 -6.93 -0.71 20.21
CA ALA A 12 -8.00 -1.49 19.58
C ALA A 12 -7.90 -1.32 18.06
N SER A 13 -7.55 -2.40 17.34
CA SER A 13 -7.53 -2.48 15.86
C SER A 13 -6.49 -1.59 15.14
N ASN A 14 -5.21 -1.66 15.55
CA ASN A 14 -4.11 -0.92 14.93
C ASN A 14 -3.40 -1.68 13.79
N THR A 15 -3.72 -2.96 13.57
CA THR A 15 -2.89 -3.87 12.75
C THR A 15 -2.77 -3.45 11.27
N GLY A 16 -3.81 -2.85 10.69
CA GLY A 16 -3.75 -2.31 9.33
C GLY A 16 -2.77 -1.13 9.23
N HIS A 17 -2.88 -0.17 10.14
CA HIS A 17 -1.94 0.95 10.21
C HIS A 17 -0.51 0.52 10.59
N ASP A 18 -0.35 -0.52 11.43
CA ASP A 18 0.96 -1.07 11.74
C ASP A 18 1.60 -1.67 10.48
N LEU A 19 0.81 -2.35 9.64
CA LEU A 19 1.25 -2.86 8.35
C LEU A 19 1.64 -1.73 7.39
N GLU A 20 0.82 -0.69 7.26
CA GLU A 20 1.15 0.51 6.48
C GLU A 20 2.48 1.12 6.93
N ASN A 21 2.69 1.27 8.25
CA ASN A 21 3.95 1.78 8.80
C ASN A 21 5.14 0.88 8.47
N MET A 22 4.97 -0.45 8.54
CA MET A 22 6.03 -1.39 8.17
C MET A 22 6.38 -1.28 6.68
N VAL A 23 5.38 -1.17 5.81
CA VAL A 23 5.58 -0.96 4.36
C VAL A 23 6.29 0.38 4.12
N PHE A 24 5.87 1.45 4.79
CA PHE A 24 6.52 2.76 4.70
C PHE A 24 8.00 2.72 5.08
N LEU A 25 8.32 2.14 6.23
CA LEU A 25 9.70 2.02 6.70
C LEU A 25 10.55 1.16 5.77
N GLU A 26 9.97 0.11 5.19
CA GLU A 26 10.65 -0.75 4.22
C GLU A 26 10.93 -0.01 2.90
N LEU A 27 9.99 0.80 2.42
CA LEU A 27 10.20 1.67 1.25
C LEU A 27 11.36 2.66 1.50
N LEU A 28 11.39 3.30 2.68
CA LEU A 28 12.50 4.17 3.05
C LEU A 28 13.84 3.41 3.15
N ARG A 29 13.83 2.20 3.72
CA ARG A 29 15.02 1.33 3.81
C ARG A 29 15.57 0.98 2.44
N ARG A 30 14.72 0.91 1.42
CA ARG A 30 15.07 0.68 0.00
C ARG A 30 15.35 1.97 -0.78
N GLU A 31 15.52 3.09 -0.08
CA GLU A 31 15.88 4.39 -0.64
C GLU A 31 14.81 5.01 -1.57
N TYR A 32 13.54 4.59 -1.43
CA TYR A 32 12.44 5.30 -2.07
C TYR A 32 12.20 6.65 -1.37
N GLN A 33 11.93 7.67 -2.17
CA GLN A 33 11.24 8.88 -1.71
C GLN A 33 9.75 8.55 -1.63
N VAL A 34 9.15 8.74 -0.45
CA VAL A 34 7.78 8.32 -0.19
C VAL A 34 6.92 9.51 0.24
N SER A 35 5.77 9.68 -0.39
CA SER A 35 4.71 10.65 -0.03
C SER A 35 3.34 9.97 -0.12
N SER A 36 2.27 10.55 0.42
CA SER A 36 0.90 10.12 0.06
C SER A 36 0.44 10.82 -1.22
N ALA A 37 -0.58 10.27 -1.87
CA ALA A 37 -1.19 10.89 -3.06
C ALA A 37 -2.71 10.95 -2.93
N GLU A 38 -3.28 12.15 -3.06
CA GLU A 38 -4.73 12.34 -3.09
C GLU A 38 -5.25 12.30 -4.53
N THR A 39 -6.32 11.55 -4.74
CA THR A 39 -7.05 11.52 -6.01
C THR A 39 -8.50 11.96 -5.81
N PRO A 40 -9.23 12.35 -6.87
CA PRO A 40 -10.67 12.61 -6.79
C PRO A 40 -11.51 11.42 -6.28
N LYS A 41 -10.93 10.21 -6.23
CA LYS A 41 -11.61 8.98 -5.85
C LYS A 41 -11.21 8.46 -4.45
N GLY A 42 -10.20 9.04 -3.84
CA GLY A 42 -9.67 8.67 -2.53
C GLY A 42 -8.17 8.95 -2.39
N GLU A 43 -7.64 8.77 -1.18
CA GLU A 43 -6.21 8.78 -0.92
C GLU A 43 -5.59 7.43 -1.34
N ILE A 44 -4.34 7.50 -1.80
CA ILE A 44 -3.44 6.36 -2.00
C ILE A 44 -2.40 6.44 -0.90
N ASP A 45 -2.21 5.34 -0.17
CA ASP A 45 -1.35 5.33 1.03
C ASP A 45 0.06 5.82 0.72
N PHE A 46 0.68 5.29 -0.35
CA PHE A 46 2.02 5.70 -0.76
C PHE A 46 2.17 5.90 -2.27
N TYR A 47 2.77 7.03 -2.62
CA TYR A 47 3.51 7.25 -3.85
C TYR A 47 5.00 7.11 -3.53
N ALA A 48 5.65 6.11 -4.13
CA ALA A 48 7.06 5.79 -3.92
C ALA A 48 7.87 6.01 -5.20
N GLN A 49 8.98 6.73 -5.10
CA GLN A 49 9.85 7.06 -6.22
C GLN A 49 11.32 6.74 -5.95
N ARG A 50 11.98 6.03 -6.87
CA ARG A 50 13.42 5.77 -6.85
C ARG A 50 14.00 5.95 -8.25
N GLY A 51 14.67 7.09 -8.48
CA GLY A 51 15.09 7.49 -9.82
C GLY A 51 13.88 7.72 -10.74
N GLU A 52 13.84 7.00 -11.86
CA GLU A 52 12.71 7.01 -12.81
C GLU A 52 11.60 6.01 -12.43
N GLU A 53 11.84 5.12 -11.46
CA GLU A 53 10.86 4.15 -11.00
C GLU A 53 9.84 4.83 -10.07
N THR A 54 8.57 4.79 -10.44
CA THR A 54 7.46 5.29 -9.63
C THR A 54 6.44 4.19 -9.37
N ARG A 55 5.85 4.18 -8.17
CA ARG A 55 4.82 3.22 -7.75
C ARG A 55 3.74 3.91 -6.92
N TYR A 56 2.48 3.59 -7.22
CA TYR A 56 1.33 3.89 -6.39
C TYR A 56 0.96 2.63 -5.61
N ILE A 57 0.92 2.72 -4.29
CA ILE A 57 0.85 1.57 -3.40
C ILE A 57 -0.33 1.78 -2.45
N GLN A 58 -1.25 0.81 -2.44
CA GLN A 58 -2.30 0.68 -1.45
C GLN A 58 -1.97 -0.50 -0.55
N VAL A 59 -2.17 -0.37 0.76
CA VAL A 59 -1.88 -1.38 1.77
C VAL A 59 -3.17 -1.74 2.49
N ALA A 60 -3.46 -3.03 2.59
CA ALA A 60 -4.59 -3.52 3.36
C ALA A 60 -4.20 -4.78 4.13
N LEU A 61 -4.66 -4.92 5.39
CA LEU A 61 -4.43 -6.17 6.12
C LEU A 61 -5.07 -7.35 5.39
N SER A 62 -6.31 -7.17 4.92
CA SER A 62 -7.02 -8.12 4.05
C SER A 62 -8.00 -7.36 3.17
N ALA A 63 -8.18 -7.84 1.94
CA ALA A 63 -9.14 -7.37 0.96
C ALA A 63 -9.92 -8.54 0.33
N LEU A 64 -10.10 -9.65 1.08
CA LEU A 64 -10.87 -10.81 0.61
C LEU A 64 -12.35 -10.51 0.38
N GLU A 65 -12.91 -9.57 1.14
CA GLU A 65 -14.29 -9.14 0.93
C GLU A 65 -14.38 -8.24 -0.31
N PRO A 66 -15.26 -8.53 -1.29
CA PRO A 66 -15.34 -7.77 -2.55
C PRO A 66 -15.57 -6.27 -2.37
N ASP A 67 -16.35 -5.87 -1.37
CA ASP A 67 -16.61 -4.45 -1.07
C ASP A 67 -15.34 -3.77 -0.53
N THR A 68 -14.56 -4.48 0.28
CA THR A 68 -13.26 -4.01 0.79
C THR A 68 -12.28 -3.85 -0.37
N LEU A 69 -12.14 -4.88 -1.23
CA LEU A 69 -11.28 -4.82 -2.40
C LEU A 69 -11.65 -3.65 -3.33
N THR A 70 -12.94 -3.50 -3.62
CA THR A 70 -13.43 -2.41 -4.47
C THR A 70 -13.09 -1.04 -3.87
N ARG A 71 -13.19 -0.89 -2.54
CA ARG A 71 -12.81 0.34 -1.84
C ARG A 71 -11.31 0.60 -1.94
N GLU A 72 -10.46 -0.39 -1.69
CA GLU A 72 -9.00 -0.25 -1.75
C GLU A 72 -8.53 0.11 -3.17
N LEU A 73 -9.11 -0.49 -4.21
CA LEU A 73 -8.72 -0.23 -5.60
C LEU A 73 -9.32 1.06 -6.19
N ARG A 74 -10.28 1.69 -5.49
CA ARG A 74 -11.03 2.84 -6.01
C ARG A 74 -10.14 4.04 -6.31
N SER A 75 -9.15 4.30 -5.47
CA SER A 75 -8.23 5.45 -5.61
C SER A 75 -7.42 5.37 -6.92
N PHE A 76 -7.02 4.17 -7.32
CA PHE A 76 -6.27 3.95 -8.57
C PHE A 76 -7.06 4.27 -9.85
N GLN A 77 -8.39 4.23 -9.82
CA GLN A 77 -9.23 4.47 -11.00
C GLN A 77 -9.13 5.90 -11.55
N ALA A 78 -8.65 6.85 -10.73
CA ALA A 78 -8.45 8.24 -11.15
C ALA A 78 -7.06 8.51 -11.72
N LEU A 79 -6.14 7.53 -11.68
CA LEU A 79 -4.79 7.69 -12.19
C LEU A 79 -4.75 7.57 -13.72
N PRO A 80 -3.75 8.18 -14.37
CA PRO A 80 -3.51 7.99 -15.79
C PRO A 80 -3.31 6.51 -16.15
N THR A 81 -3.80 6.12 -17.33
CA THR A 81 -3.57 4.77 -17.88
C THR A 81 -2.08 4.45 -17.94
N GLY A 82 -1.69 3.27 -17.45
CA GLY A 82 -0.28 2.85 -17.37
C GLY A 82 0.44 3.28 -16.10
N SER A 83 -0.26 3.87 -15.13
CA SER A 83 0.33 4.11 -13.80
C SER A 83 0.67 2.80 -13.12
N ASN A 84 1.89 2.68 -12.59
CA ASN A 84 2.36 1.47 -11.91
C ASN A 84 1.73 1.36 -10.51
N CYS A 85 0.58 0.70 -10.42
CA CYS A 85 -0.17 0.51 -9.17
C CYS A 85 0.17 -0.86 -8.57
N VAL A 86 0.11 -1.00 -7.25
CA VAL A 86 0.25 -2.29 -6.55
C VAL A 86 -0.60 -2.29 -5.29
N LEU A 87 -1.26 -3.42 -5.03
CA LEU A 87 -1.97 -3.67 -3.78
C LEU A 87 -1.14 -4.62 -2.91
N ILE A 88 -0.68 -4.14 -1.76
CA ILE A 88 0.08 -4.93 -0.78
C ILE A 88 -0.87 -5.43 0.31
N THR A 89 -0.96 -6.76 0.50
CA THR A 89 -1.86 -7.36 1.51
C THR A 89 -1.22 -8.49 2.30
N MET A 90 -1.78 -8.87 3.45
CA MET A 90 -1.41 -10.13 4.11
C MET A 90 -2.16 -11.35 3.55
N ASP A 91 -3.07 -11.15 2.60
CA ASP A 91 -3.83 -12.23 1.99
C ASP A 91 -2.90 -13.16 1.21
N ARG A 92 -3.13 -14.47 1.40
CA ARG A 92 -2.44 -15.53 0.64
C ARG A 92 -3.25 -16.02 -0.55
N LEU A 93 -4.53 -15.67 -0.59
CA LEU A 93 -5.42 -15.99 -1.70
C LEU A 93 -5.28 -14.89 -2.75
N LEU A 94 -5.39 -15.30 -4.02
CA LEU A 94 -5.42 -14.37 -5.13
C LEU A 94 -6.74 -13.58 -5.11
N LEU A 95 -6.61 -12.26 -5.15
CA LEU A 95 -7.72 -11.31 -5.21
C LEU A 95 -8.07 -11.00 -6.67
N ASP A 96 -9.32 -10.66 -6.95
CA ASP A 96 -9.76 -10.20 -8.27
C ASP A 96 -9.43 -8.71 -8.45
N THR A 97 -8.14 -8.39 -8.57
CA THR A 97 -7.63 -7.03 -8.70
C THR A 97 -7.62 -6.51 -10.14
N GLY A 98 -8.12 -7.31 -11.09
CA GLY A 98 -8.00 -7.03 -12.52
C GLY A 98 -6.54 -7.00 -12.97
N ALA A 99 -6.07 -5.85 -13.44
CA ALA A 99 -4.70 -5.67 -13.93
C ALA A 99 -3.71 -5.20 -12.84
N ILE A 100 -4.17 -4.95 -11.63
CA ILE A 100 -3.33 -4.38 -10.56
C ILE A 100 -2.63 -5.55 -9.84
N PRO A 101 -1.29 -5.60 -9.83
CA PRO A 101 -0.54 -6.61 -9.10
C PRO A 101 -0.90 -6.65 -7.61
N GLN A 102 -1.10 -7.85 -7.08
CA GLN A 102 -1.16 -8.13 -5.65
C GLN A 102 0.23 -8.59 -5.19
N LEU A 103 0.75 -8.03 -4.10
CA LEU A 103 1.98 -8.47 -3.44
C LEU A 103 1.71 -8.82 -1.98
N ASN A 104 2.18 -9.99 -1.53
CA ASN A 104 2.06 -10.34 -0.13
C ASN A 104 3.02 -9.47 0.72
N ALA A 105 2.51 -8.84 1.75
CA ALA A 105 3.27 -7.91 2.57
C ALA A 105 4.41 -8.61 3.32
N ALA A 106 4.24 -9.88 3.74
CA ALA A 106 5.33 -10.62 4.37
C ALA A 106 6.46 -10.93 3.39
N GLU A 107 6.15 -11.20 2.11
CA GLU A 107 7.15 -11.39 1.06
C GLU A 107 7.88 -10.07 0.77
N PHE A 108 7.14 -8.97 0.67
CA PHE A 108 7.73 -7.63 0.53
C PHE A 108 8.70 -7.34 1.68
N LEU A 109 8.27 -7.51 2.93
CA LEU A 109 9.11 -7.29 4.11
C LEU A 109 10.28 -8.27 4.22
N ALA A 110 10.20 -9.44 3.57
CA ALA A 110 11.29 -10.40 3.46
C ALA A 110 12.28 -10.10 2.31
N GLY A 111 12.06 -9.03 1.54
CA GLY A 111 12.97 -8.58 0.48
C GLY A 111 12.47 -8.80 -0.94
N ALA A 112 11.23 -9.26 -1.16
CA ALA A 112 10.67 -9.31 -2.50
C ALA A 112 10.54 -7.89 -3.08
N GLU A 113 10.84 -7.74 -4.38
CA GLU A 113 10.76 -6.45 -5.07
C GLU A 113 9.32 -6.05 -5.41
N LEU A 114 9.10 -4.74 -5.59
CA LEU A 114 7.81 -4.26 -6.09
C LEU A 114 7.64 -4.72 -7.56
N PRO A 115 6.44 -5.19 -7.95
CA PRO A 115 6.17 -5.63 -9.31
C PRO A 115 6.31 -4.48 -10.33
N PHE A 116 6.59 -4.84 -11.58
CA PHE A 116 6.70 -3.95 -12.74
C PHE A 116 5.42 -3.96 -13.57
#